data_AF-A0A3S4EXX7-F1
#
_entry.id   AF-A0A3S4EXX7-F1
#
_cell.length_a   1.000
_cell.length_b   1.000
_cell.length_c   1.000
_cell.angle_alpha   90.00
_cell.angle_beta   90.00
_cell.angle_gamma   90.00
#
_symmetry.space_group_name_H-M   'P 1'
#
loop_
_entity.id
_entity.type
_entity.pdbx_description
1 polymer ?
#
loop_
_entity_poly.entity_id
_entity_poly.type
_entity_poly.pdbx_seq_one_letter_code
_entity_poly.pdbx_strand_id
1 'polypeptide(L)'
;MPLIIIAAGVALLLVLMIGFKVNGFIALVLVAAVVGFAEGMGAQDVLHSIQNGIGGTLGGLAMILGFGAMLGRLISDTGAAQRIATTLINTFGKKRVQWALVITGLIVGLAMFFEVGFVLLLPLVFTIVASSGLPLLYVGVPMVAALSVTHCFLPPHPGPTAIATIFEANLGTTLLYGLIITIPTVIVAGLCFQNCWRDLKKRRLKDYLILTFQ
;
A
#
# COMPACT_ATOMS: atom_id res chain seq x y z
N MET A 1 12.24 -10.85 -31.66
CA MET A 1 11.29 -11.61 -30.80
C MET A 1 10.82 -10.67 -29.70
N PRO A 2 9.80 -9.84 -29.94
CA PRO A 2 9.46 -8.73 -29.05
C PRO A 2 9.14 -9.17 -27.62
N LEU A 3 8.50 -10.34 -27.47
CA LEU A 3 8.21 -10.92 -26.14
C LEU A 3 9.47 -11.25 -25.33
N ILE A 4 10.57 -11.67 -25.98
CA ILE A 4 11.82 -11.98 -25.30
C ILE A 4 12.52 -10.71 -24.84
N ILE A 5 12.51 -9.67 -25.68
CA ILE A 5 13.10 -8.37 -25.36
C ILE A 5 12.35 -7.72 -24.20
N ILE A 6 11.01 -7.78 -24.22
CA ILE A 6 10.17 -7.29 -23.12
C ILE A 6 10.43 -8.08 -21.83
N ALA A 7 10.47 -9.41 -21.88
CA ALA A 7 10.76 -10.24 -20.71
C ALA A 7 12.15 -9.94 -20.12
N ALA A 8 13.15 -9.75 -20.99
CA ALA A 8 14.49 -9.33 -20.59
C ALA A 8 14.49 -7.91 -19.99
N GLY A 9 13.68 -6.98 -20.54
CA GLY A 9 13.49 -5.65 -19.99
C GLY A 9 12.88 -5.67 -18.59
N VAL A 10 11.86 -6.49 -18.34
CA VAL A 10 11.28 -6.67 -17.00
C VAL A 10 12.32 -7.26 -16.04
N ALA A 11 13.08 -8.27 -16.47
CA ALA A 11 14.16 -8.83 -15.65
C ALA A 11 15.23 -7.78 -15.33
N LEU A 12 15.64 -6.99 -16.32
CA LEU A 12 16.60 -5.90 -16.16
C LEU A 12 16.09 -4.85 -15.16
N LEU A 13 14.81 -4.46 -15.26
CA LEU A 13 14.17 -3.54 -14.31
C LEU A 13 14.23 -4.07 -12.88
N LEU A 14 13.86 -5.34 -12.67
CA LEU A 14 13.93 -5.97 -11.36
C LEU A 14 15.36 -6.03 -10.83
N VAL A 15 16.35 -6.32 -11.68
CA VAL A 15 17.77 -6.33 -11.30
C VAL A 15 18.24 -4.93 -10.91
N LEU A 16 17.87 -3.89 -11.64
CA LEU A 16 18.22 -2.50 -11.31
C LEU A 16 17.60 -2.08 -9.97
N MET A 17 16.34 -2.42 -9.72
CA MET A 17 15.63 -2.03 -8.51
C MET A 17 16.04 -2.84 -7.27
N ILE A 18 16.18 -4.17 -7.40
CA ILE A 18 16.43 -5.07 -6.26
C ILE A 18 17.94 -5.24 -6.04
N GLY A 19 18.70 -5.46 -7.11
CA GLY A 19 20.15 -5.70 -7.03
C GLY A 19 20.93 -4.41 -6.86
N PHE A 20 20.77 -3.49 -7.81
CA PHE A 20 21.52 -2.22 -7.80
C PHE A 20 20.86 -1.10 -7.00
N LYS A 21 19.64 -1.31 -6.50
CA LYS A 21 18.88 -0.34 -5.67
C LYS A 21 18.73 1.03 -6.34
N VAL A 22 18.63 1.06 -7.66
CA VAL A 22 18.36 2.27 -8.43
C VAL A 22 16.93 2.73 -8.14
N ASN A 23 16.72 4.05 -8.03
CA ASN A 23 15.38 4.62 -7.88
C ASN A 23 14.47 4.14 -9.03
N GLY A 24 13.26 3.68 -8.71
CA GLY A 24 12.32 3.12 -9.68
C GLY A 24 12.06 4.03 -10.88
N PHE A 25 11.99 5.34 -10.70
CA PHE A 25 11.82 6.29 -11.80
C PHE A 25 13.00 6.24 -12.79
N ILE A 26 14.23 6.28 -12.26
CA ILE A 26 15.46 6.22 -13.07
C ILE A 26 15.57 4.85 -13.75
N ALA A 27 15.28 3.77 -13.03
CA ALA A 27 15.30 2.41 -13.56
C ALA A 27 14.30 2.25 -14.72
N LEU A 28 13.06 2.76 -14.57
CA LEU A 28 12.04 2.72 -15.63
C LEU A 28 12.48 3.47 -16.89
N VAL A 29 13.06 4.67 -16.77
CA VAL A 29 13.53 5.45 -17.91
C VAL A 29 14.69 4.76 -18.63
N LEU A 30 15.66 4.25 -17.87
CA LEU A 30 16.81 3.52 -18.44
C LEU A 30 16.38 2.25 -19.16
N VAL A 31 15.51 1.45 -18.54
CA VAL A 31 15.01 0.21 -19.14
C VAL A 31 14.16 0.52 -20.38
N ALA A 32 13.31 1.55 -20.35
CA ALA A 32 12.55 1.97 -21.52
C ALA A 32 13.47 2.35 -22.69
N ALA A 33 14.59 3.05 -22.41
CA ALA A 33 15.58 3.37 -23.44
C ALA A 33 16.26 2.12 -24.00
N VAL A 34 16.72 1.21 -23.14
CA VAL A 34 17.37 -0.05 -23.55
C VAL A 34 16.43 -0.92 -24.38
N VAL A 35 15.17 -1.06 -23.97
CA VAL A 35 14.15 -1.83 -24.70
C VAL A 35 13.84 -1.17 -26.04
N GLY A 36 13.67 0.16 -26.09
CA GLY A 36 13.44 0.88 -27.34
C GLY A 36 14.57 0.68 -28.36
N PHE A 37 15.83 0.76 -27.92
CA PHE A 37 16.97 0.46 -28.79
C PHE A 37 17.04 -1.02 -29.19
N ALA A 38 16.72 -1.95 -28.30
CA ALA A 38 16.71 -3.39 -28.58
C ALA A 38 15.62 -3.79 -29.59
N GLU A 39 14.50 -3.06 -29.64
CA GLU A 39 13.46 -3.19 -30.66
C GLU A 39 13.81 -2.50 -32.00
N GLY A 40 14.97 -1.83 -32.08
CA GLY A 40 15.46 -1.20 -33.31
C GLY A 40 14.95 0.21 -33.57
N MET A 41 14.41 0.90 -32.56
CA MET A 41 13.96 2.29 -32.70
C MET A 41 15.15 3.25 -32.89
N GLY A 42 14.93 4.31 -33.68
CA GLY A 42 15.89 5.42 -33.77
C GLY A 42 15.99 6.19 -32.45
N ALA A 43 17.13 6.81 -32.17
CA ALA A 43 17.36 7.52 -30.90
C ALA A 43 16.33 8.62 -30.61
N GLN A 44 15.87 9.34 -31.64
CA GLN A 44 14.83 10.36 -31.49
C GLN A 44 13.46 9.74 -31.17
N ASP A 45 13.13 8.60 -31.79
CA ASP A 45 11.88 7.90 -31.55
C ASP A 45 11.83 7.33 -30.12
N VAL A 46 12.95 6.80 -29.62
CA VAL A 46 13.06 6.35 -28.22
C VAL A 46 12.78 7.50 -27.26
N LEU A 47 13.40 8.65 -27.47
CA LEU A 47 13.17 9.84 -26.63
C LEU A 47 11.72 10.30 -26.69
N HIS A 48 11.12 10.36 -27.88
CA HIS A 48 9.72 10.73 -28.05
C HIS A 48 8.77 9.73 -27.38
N SER A 49 9.00 8.43 -27.50
CA SER A 49 8.17 7.41 -26.84
C SER A 49 8.26 7.50 -25.32
N ILE A 50 9.44 7.73 -24.76
CA ILE A 50 9.61 7.94 -23.32
C ILE A 50 8.86 9.20 -22.87
N GLN A 51 9.02 10.32 -23.59
CA GLN A 51 8.33 11.57 -23.30
C GLN A 51 6.80 11.43 -23.38
N ASN A 52 6.30 10.76 -24.43
CA ASN A 52 4.87 10.55 -24.62
C ASN A 52 4.28 9.62 -23.55
N GLY A 53 5.00 8.55 -23.16
CA GLY A 53 4.55 7.65 -22.09
C GLY A 53 4.46 8.36 -20.74
N ILE A 54 5.51 9.10 -20.35
CA ILE A 54 5.54 9.87 -19.11
C ILE A 54 4.49 10.99 -19.15
N GLY A 55 4.44 11.76 -20.25
CA GLY A 55 3.56 12.90 -20.42
C GLY A 55 2.08 12.52 -20.46
N GLY A 56 1.72 11.41 -21.12
CA GLY A 56 0.35 10.90 -21.14
C GLY A 56 -0.12 10.47 -19.74
N THR A 57 0.75 9.80 -18.98
CA THR A 57 0.43 9.38 -17.61
C THR A 57 0.34 10.57 -16.64
N LEU A 58 1.33 11.47 -16.67
CA LEU A 58 1.36 12.64 -15.78
C LEU A 58 0.29 13.67 -16.16
N GLY A 59 -0.04 13.85 -17.44
CA GLY A 59 -1.02 14.84 -17.88
C GLY A 59 -2.40 14.63 -17.23
N GLY A 60 -2.89 13.38 -17.23
CA GLY A 60 -4.17 13.06 -16.59
C GLY A 60 -4.13 13.04 -15.06
N LEU A 61 -2.97 12.71 -14.47
CA LEU A 61 -2.87 12.44 -13.04
C LEU A 61 -2.24 13.57 -12.22
N ALA A 62 -1.58 14.55 -12.86
CA ALA A 62 -0.82 15.60 -12.18
C ALA A 62 -1.67 16.42 -11.19
N MET A 63 -2.87 16.85 -11.61
CA MET A 63 -3.75 17.61 -10.70
C MET A 63 -4.27 16.75 -9.55
N ILE A 64 -4.73 15.54 -9.84
CA ILE A 64 -5.28 14.63 -8.84
C ILE A 64 -4.22 14.27 -7.79
N LEU A 65 -3.02 13.88 -8.24
CA LEU A 65 -1.90 13.53 -7.36
C LEU A 65 -1.36 14.76 -6.64
N GLY A 66 -1.26 15.92 -7.31
CA GLY A 66 -0.79 17.17 -6.73
C GLY A 66 -1.69 17.66 -5.60
N PHE A 67 -2.99 17.83 -5.87
CA PHE A 67 -3.96 18.24 -4.85
C PHE A 67 -4.15 17.17 -3.78
N GLY A 68 -4.18 15.88 -4.15
CA GLY A 68 -4.27 14.78 -3.20
C GLY A 68 -3.09 14.74 -2.24
N ALA A 69 -1.86 14.91 -2.74
CA ALA A 69 -0.66 14.96 -1.90
C ALA A 69 -0.66 16.20 -0.99
N MET A 70 -1.07 17.38 -1.50
CA MET A 70 -1.20 18.59 -0.67
C MET A 70 -2.22 18.40 0.46
N LEU A 71 -3.42 17.89 0.16
CA LEU A 71 -4.45 17.61 1.16
C LEU A 71 -4.01 16.55 2.17
N GLY A 72 -3.44 15.43 1.70
CA GLY A 72 -2.91 14.38 2.57
C GLY A 72 -1.82 14.90 3.50
N ARG A 73 -0.95 15.79 3.00
CA ARG A 73 0.09 16.42 3.81
C ARG A 73 -0.50 17.38 4.84
N LEU A 74 -1.48 18.21 4.47
CA LEU A 74 -2.17 19.10 5.40
C LEU A 74 -2.86 18.31 6.53
N ILE A 75 -3.54 17.20 6.21
CA ILE A 75 -4.19 16.34 7.21
C ILE A 75 -3.16 15.71 8.16
N SER A 76 -2.00 15.32 7.65
CA SER A 76 -0.91 14.75 8.44
C SER A 76 -0.25 15.80 9.34
N ASP A 77 0.07 16.97 8.79
CA ASP A 77 0.84 18.02 9.48
C ASP A 77 0.01 18.76 10.54
N THR A 78 -1.30 18.89 10.32
CA THR A 78 -2.22 19.46 11.33
C THR A 78 -2.50 18.51 12.50
N GLY A 79 -2.07 17.26 12.41
CA GLY A 79 -2.43 16.22 13.39
C GLY A 79 -3.89 15.77 13.32
N ALA A 80 -4.66 16.20 12.30
CA ALA A 80 -6.06 15.81 12.12
C ALA A 80 -6.20 14.28 11.98
N ALA A 81 -5.34 13.64 11.18
CA ALA A 81 -5.29 12.18 11.09
C ALA A 81 -5.04 11.52 12.45
N GLN A 82 -4.10 12.05 13.25
CA GLN A 82 -3.79 11.53 14.59
C GLN A 82 -5.01 11.65 15.53
N ARG A 83 -5.73 12.77 15.46
CA ARG A 83 -6.94 13.00 16.26
C ARG A 83 -8.07 12.06 15.87
N ILE A 84 -8.31 11.85 14.58
CA ILE A 84 -9.32 10.90 14.07
C ILE A 84 -8.99 9.48 14.54
N ALA A 85 -7.74 9.06 14.34
CA ALA A 85 -7.26 7.74 14.75
C ALA A 85 -7.45 7.50 16.26
N THR A 86 -6.97 8.43 17.09
CA THR A 86 -7.07 8.34 18.55
C THR A 86 -8.53 8.31 19.01
N THR A 87 -9.40 9.12 18.40
CA THR A 87 -10.83 9.19 18.77
C THR A 87 -11.56 7.90 18.44
N LEU A 88 -11.33 7.31 17.26
CA LEU A 88 -11.90 6.02 16.88
C LEU A 88 -11.45 4.90 17.83
N ILE A 89 -10.15 4.83 18.10
CA ILE A 89 -9.58 3.83 19.00
C ILE A 89 -10.15 3.94 20.41
N ASN A 90 -10.29 5.15 20.95
CA ASN A 90 -10.85 5.37 22.28
C ASN A 90 -12.34 5.02 22.35
N THR A 91 -13.11 5.32 21.31
CA THR A 91 -14.56 5.09 21.26
C THR A 91 -14.94 3.59 21.23
N PHE A 92 -14.20 2.78 20.48
CA PHE A 92 -14.52 1.34 20.31
C PHE A 92 -14.21 0.49 21.55
N GLY A 93 -13.39 0.99 22.48
CA GLY A 93 -13.01 0.33 23.73
C GLY A 93 -12.21 -0.97 23.54
N LYS A 94 -11.74 -1.56 24.66
CA LYS A 94 -10.82 -2.72 24.67
C LYS A 94 -11.37 -3.97 23.95
N LYS A 95 -12.69 -4.17 23.94
CA LYS A 95 -13.33 -5.35 23.32
C LYS A 95 -13.32 -5.33 21.78
N ARG A 96 -13.20 -4.16 21.13
CA ARG A 96 -13.27 -4.03 19.67
C ARG A 96 -12.09 -3.28 19.05
N VAL A 97 -10.94 -3.30 19.73
CA VAL A 97 -9.71 -2.62 19.30
C VAL A 97 -9.31 -2.99 17.86
N GLN A 98 -9.43 -4.25 17.45
CA GLN A 98 -9.09 -4.66 16.08
C GLN A 98 -9.95 -3.98 15.02
N TRP A 99 -11.26 -3.84 15.27
CA TRP A 99 -12.18 -3.15 14.35
C TRP A 99 -11.89 -1.67 14.30
N ALA A 100 -11.58 -1.06 15.44
CA ALA A 100 -11.16 0.34 15.51
C ALA A 100 -9.94 0.58 14.61
N LEU A 101 -8.94 -0.30 14.71
CA LEU A 101 -7.70 -0.22 13.96
C LEU A 101 -7.88 -0.44 12.45
N VAL A 102 -8.75 -1.38 12.07
CA VAL A 102 -9.13 -1.59 10.67
C VAL A 102 -9.79 -0.33 10.10
N ILE A 103 -10.79 0.23 10.81
CA ILE A 103 -11.50 1.43 10.35
C ILE A 103 -10.56 2.62 10.30
N THR A 104 -9.70 2.80 11.30
CA THR A 104 -8.66 3.83 11.31
C THR A 104 -7.72 3.66 10.12
N GLY A 105 -7.23 2.46 9.84
CA GLY A 105 -6.37 2.18 8.69
C GLY A 105 -7.05 2.45 7.35
N LEU A 106 -8.34 2.11 7.20
CA LEU A 106 -9.11 2.41 6.00
C LEU A 106 -9.27 3.92 5.78
N ILE A 107 -9.62 4.68 6.83
CA ILE A 107 -9.82 6.14 6.74
C ILE A 107 -8.51 6.85 6.45
N VAL A 108 -7.46 6.51 7.20
CA VAL A 108 -6.14 7.12 7.04
C VAL A 108 -5.53 6.73 5.70
N GLY A 109 -5.63 5.46 5.29
CA GLY A 109 -5.10 4.99 4.01
C GLY A 109 -5.84 5.57 2.80
N LEU A 110 -7.09 5.98 2.94
CA LEU A 110 -7.83 6.63 1.86
C LEU A 110 -7.37 8.09 1.65
N ALA A 111 -6.95 8.75 2.74
CA ALA A 111 -6.50 10.13 2.70
C ALA A 111 -4.98 10.30 2.52
N MET A 112 -4.19 9.30 2.93
CA MET A 112 -2.73 9.37 3.04
C MET A 112 -2.04 8.20 2.34
N PHE A 113 -0.83 8.45 1.84
CA PHE A 113 0.05 7.39 1.34
C PHE A 113 0.42 6.40 2.45
N PHE A 114 0.67 5.15 2.06
CA PHE A 114 0.97 4.06 2.98
C PHE A 114 2.12 4.42 3.94
N GLU A 115 3.22 4.97 3.41
CA GLU A 115 4.41 5.29 4.18
C GLU A 115 4.12 6.34 5.26
N VAL A 116 3.39 7.39 4.90
CA VAL A 116 3.05 8.48 5.83
C VAL A 116 2.03 8.00 6.85
N GLY A 117 0.99 7.28 6.42
CA GLY A 117 -0.04 6.74 7.30
C GLY A 117 0.53 5.72 8.29
N PHE A 118 1.45 4.87 7.83
CA PHE A 118 2.15 3.90 8.69
C PHE A 118 2.98 4.58 9.77
N VAL A 119 3.83 5.55 9.39
CA VAL A 119 4.67 6.29 10.36
C VAL A 119 3.81 7.05 11.38
N LEU A 120 2.68 7.61 10.95
CA LEU A 120 1.73 8.33 11.82
C LEU A 120 1.04 7.40 12.83
N LEU A 121 0.57 6.23 12.37
CA LEU A 121 -0.19 5.29 13.20
C LEU A 121 0.67 4.41 14.09
N LEU A 122 1.95 4.22 13.76
CA LEU A 122 2.87 3.35 14.49
C LEU A 122 3.04 3.75 15.99
N PRO A 123 3.23 5.03 16.36
CA PRO A 123 3.22 5.46 17.75
C PRO A 123 1.90 5.17 18.49
N LEU A 124 0.75 5.30 17.81
CA LEU A 124 -0.56 5.00 18.39
C LEU A 124 -0.71 3.52 18.69
N VAL A 125 -0.24 2.66 17.77
CA VAL A 125 -0.23 1.21 17.96
C VAL A 125 0.58 0.85 19.20
N PHE A 126 1.77 1.41 19.38
CA PHE A 126 2.58 1.19 20.59
C PHE A 126 1.89 1.70 21.86
N THR A 127 1.20 2.83 21.78
CA THR A 127 0.44 3.40 22.91
C THR A 127 -0.72 2.49 23.34
N ILE A 128 -1.43 1.90 22.36
CA ILE A 128 -2.50 0.94 22.60
C ILE A 128 -1.94 -0.35 23.22
N VAL A 129 -0.85 -0.87 22.68
CA VAL A 129 -0.18 -2.06 23.23
C VAL A 129 0.21 -1.85 24.68
N ALA A 130 0.84 -0.70 24.99
CA ALA A 130 1.26 -0.36 26.35
C ALA A 130 0.08 -0.22 27.34
N SER A 131 -1.02 0.39 26.91
CA SER A 131 -2.19 0.66 27.78
C SER A 131 -3.20 -0.50 27.87
N SER A 132 -3.27 -1.35 26.84
CA SER A 132 -4.20 -2.48 26.78
C SER A 132 -3.59 -3.81 27.20
N GLY A 133 -2.26 -3.94 27.17
CA GLY A 133 -1.54 -5.20 27.41
C GLY A 133 -1.71 -6.22 26.28
N LEU A 134 -2.29 -5.82 25.13
CA LEU A 134 -2.48 -6.71 23.99
C LEU A 134 -1.16 -6.89 23.21
N PRO A 135 -0.93 -8.06 22.59
CA PRO A 135 0.28 -8.28 21.79
C PRO A 135 0.40 -7.29 20.62
N LEU A 136 1.61 -6.85 20.28
CA LEU A 136 1.84 -5.91 19.16
C LEU A 136 1.24 -6.42 17.85
N LEU A 137 1.49 -7.68 17.49
CA LEU A 137 0.91 -8.29 16.29
C LEU A 137 -0.61 -8.29 16.31
N TYR A 138 -1.23 -8.31 17.50
CA TYR A 138 -2.68 -8.28 17.65
C TYR A 138 -3.31 -6.92 17.29
N VAL A 139 -2.49 -5.87 17.29
CA VAL A 139 -2.91 -4.48 17.08
C VAL A 139 -2.34 -3.96 15.75
N GLY A 140 -1.09 -4.27 15.44
CA GLY A 140 -0.41 -3.80 14.24
C GLY A 140 -0.90 -4.43 12.95
N VAL A 141 -1.10 -5.75 12.91
CA VAL A 141 -1.45 -6.47 11.67
C VAL A 141 -2.75 -5.97 11.02
N PRO A 142 -3.87 -5.79 11.74
CA PRO A 142 -5.12 -5.33 11.14
C PRO A 142 -5.02 -3.90 10.62
N MET A 143 -4.24 -3.06 11.29
CA MET A 143 -3.99 -1.67 10.89
C MET A 143 -3.12 -1.59 9.63
N VAL A 144 -1.99 -2.31 9.58
CA VAL A 144 -1.13 -2.36 8.38
C VAL A 144 -1.87 -3.00 7.20
N ALA A 145 -2.63 -4.07 7.44
CA ALA A 145 -3.43 -4.72 6.40
C ALA A 145 -4.48 -3.76 5.82
N ALA A 146 -5.21 -3.02 6.67
CA ALA A 146 -6.17 -2.02 6.22
C ALA A 146 -5.51 -0.92 5.39
N LEU A 147 -4.41 -0.33 5.89
CA LEU A 147 -3.65 0.68 5.14
C LEU A 147 -3.15 0.17 3.79
N SER A 148 -2.59 -1.04 3.77
CA SER A 148 -1.99 -1.63 2.58
C SER A 148 -3.04 -1.94 1.52
N VAL A 149 -4.15 -2.56 1.87
CA VAL A 149 -5.23 -2.86 0.91
C VAL A 149 -5.79 -1.58 0.32
N THR A 150 -6.04 -0.56 1.15
CA THR A 150 -6.53 0.74 0.67
C THR A 150 -5.56 1.39 -0.32
N HIS A 151 -4.26 1.39 -0.01
CA HIS A 151 -3.22 1.93 -0.88
C HIS A 151 -3.12 1.18 -2.23
N CYS A 152 -3.28 -0.14 -2.20
CA CYS A 152 -3.13 -0.98 -3.38
C CYS A 152 -4.38 -1.05 -4.26
N PHE A 153 -5.58 -0.84 -3.74
CA PHE A 153 -6.82 -1.11 -4.46
C PHE A 153 -7.59 0.14 -4.87
N LEU A 154 -7.41 1.27 -4.20
CA LEU A 154 -8.26 2.44 -4.41
C LEU A 154 -7.54 3.55 -5.20
N PRO A 155 -8.10 4.02 -6.34
CA PRO A 155 -7.78 5.34 -6.87
C PRO A 155 -8.11 6.43 -5.83
N PRO A 156 -7.38 7.56 -5.75
CA PRO A 156 -6.42 8.10 -6.71
C PRO A 156 -4.95 7.66 -6.50
N HIS A 157 -4.69 6.55 -5.80
CA HIS A 157 -3.31 6.09 -5.62
C HIS A 157 -2.60 5.83 -6.97
N PRO A 158 -1.32 6.19 -7.13
CA PRO A 158 -0.65 6.17 -8.43
C PRO A 158 -0.76 4.84 -9.17
N GLY A 159 -0.59 3.70 -8.48
CA GLY A 159 -0.69 2.37 -9.08
C GLY A 159 -2.08 2.05 -9.63
N PRO A 160 -3.13 2.00 -8.79
CA PRO A 160 -4.51 1.78 -9.23
C PRO A 160 -4.98 2.76 -10.30
N THR A 161 -4.55 4.02 -10.17
CA THR A 161 -4.97 5.10 -11.07
C THR A 161 -4.29 4.97 -12.42
N ALA A 162 -2.99 4.66 -12.46
CA ALA A 162 -2.28 4.40 -13.71
C ALA A 162 -2.90 3.23 -14.47
N ILE A 163 -3.23 2.12 -13.79
CA ILE A 163 -3.90 0.98 -14.41
C ILE A 163 -5.27 1.40 -14.95
N ALA A 164 -6.07 2.11 -14.15
CA ALA A 164 -7.37 2.60 -14.60
C ALA A 164 -7.27 3.48 -15.85
N THR A 165 -6.24 4.35 -15.93
CA THR A 165 -5.99 5.19 -17.11
C THR A 165 -5.55 4.37 -18.33
N ILE A 166 -4.65 3.40 -18.16
CA ILE A 166 -4.17 2.53 -19.25
C ILE A 166 -5.31 1.73 -19.89
N PHE A 167 -6.25 1.25 -19.07
CA PHE A 167 -7.43 0.52 -19.54
C PHE A 167 -8.64 1.42 -19.87
N GLU A 168 -8.46 2.74 -19.87
CA GLU A 168 -9.53 3.74 -20.11
C GLU A 168 -10.76 3.54 -19.21
N ALA A 169 -10.56 3.02 -18.00
CA ALA A 169 -11.61 2.76 -17.04
C ALA A 169 -12.04 4.04 -16.31
N ASN A 170 -13.33 4.16 -16.02
CA ASN A 170 -13.84 5.28 -15.22
C ASN A 170 -13.32 5.18 -13.77
N LEU A 171 -12.69 6.26 -13.28
CA LEU A 171 -12.10 6.28 -11.94
C LEU A 171 -13.13 6.13 -10.82
N GLY A 172 -14.35 6.67 -11.00
CA GLY A 172 -15.42 6.58 -10.01
C GLY A 172 -15.97 5.16 -9.87
N THR A 173 -16.18 4.45 -10.98
CA THR A 173 -16.61 3.04 -10.93
C THR A 173 -15.48 2.14 -10.42
N THR A 174 -14.24 2.42 -10.78
CA THR A 174 -13.06 1.70 -10.28
C THR A 174 -12.91 1.88 -8.77
N LEU A 175 -13.10 3.10 -8.25
CA LEU A 175 -13.13 3.36 -6.82
C LEU A 175 -14.25 2.58 -6.11
N LEU A 176 -15.46 2.56 -6.69
CA LEU A 176 -16.60 1.86 -6.10
C LEU A 176 -16.34 0.34 -6.01
N TYR A 177 -15.89 -0.28 -7.11
CA TYR A 177 -15.53 -1.70 -7.10
C TYR A 177 -14.33 -1.99 -6.19
N GLY A 178 -13.32 -1.11 -6.22
CA GLY A 178 -12.17 -1.19 -5.32
C GLY A 178 -12.60 -1.18 -3.85
N LEU A 179 -13.56 -0.34 -3.48
CA LEU A 179 -14.08 -0.27 -2.11
C LEU A 179 -14.84 -1.53 -1.73
N ILE A 180 -15.69 -2.05 -2.65
CA ILE A 180 -16.42 -3.31 -2.46
C ILE A 180 -15.45 -4.47 -2.22
N ILE A 181 -14.32 -4.52 -2.94
CA ILE A 181 -13.30 -5.57 -2.79
C ILE A 181 -12.40 -5.32 -1.57
N THR A 182 -12.17 -4.06 -1.20
CA THR A 182 -11.34 -3.69 -0.04
C THR A 182 -11.92 -4.22 1.26
N ILE A 183 -13.24 -4.09 1.48
CA ILE A 183 -13.89 -4.55 2.71
C ILE A 183 -13.64 -6.04 3.01
N PRO A 184 -13.97 -7.00 2.12
CA PRO A 184 -13.72 -8.42 2.38
C PRO A 184 -12.23 -8.71 2.48
N THR A 185 -11.39 -8.05 1.68
CA THR A 185 -9.94 -8.26 1.71
C THR A 185 -9.34 -7.86 3.06
N VAL A 186 -9.73 -6.72 3.62
CA VAL A 186 -9.25 -6.25 4.93
C VAL A 186 -9.78 -7.11 6.07
N ILE A 187 -11.01 -7.62 5.97
CA ILE A 187 -11.54 -8.57 6.96
C ILE A 187 -10.69 -9.85 6.97
N VAL A 188 -10.38 -10.40 5.79
CA VAL A 188 -9.60 -11.64 5.67
C VAL A 188 -8.13 -11.41 6.08
N ALA A 189 -7.47 -10.42 5.48
CA ALA A 189 -6.06 -10.13 5.68
C ALA A 189 -5.75 -9.53 7.05
N GLY A 190 -6.66 -8.71 7.60
CA GLY A 190 -6.48 -8.06 8.89
C GLY A 190 -7.00 -8.89 10.06
N LEU A 191 -8.29 -9.24 10.04
CA LEU A 191 -8.94 -9.87 11.21
C LEU A 191 -8.79 -11.40 11.23
N CYS A 192 -9.04 -12.07 10.11
CA CYS A 192 -8.98 -13.54 10.06
C CYS A 192 -7.54 -14.07 10.15
N PHE A 193 -6.60 -13.45 9.43
CA PHE A 193 -5.19 -13.85 9.47
C PHE A 193 -4.61 -13.81 10.89
N GLN A 194 -4.95 -12.77 11.65
CA GLN A 194 -4.51 -12.64 13.03
C GLN A 194 -5.12 -13.69 13.97
N ASN A 195 -6.38 -14.06 13.78
CA ASN A 195 -7.01 -15.12 14.58
C ASN A 195 -6.32 -16.47 14.35
N CYS A 196 -5.96 -16.78 13.09
CA CYS A 196 -5.17 -17.97 12.75
C CYS A 196 -3.80 -17.98 13.45
N TRP A 197 -3.12 -16.83 13.50
CA TRP A 197 -1.85 -16.68 14.22
C TRP A 197 -1.96 -16.79 15.74
N ARG A 198 -3.08 -16.35 16.34
CA ARG A 198 -3.31 -16.49 17.78
C ARG A 198 -3.42 -17.96 18.19
N ASP A 199 -4.05 -18.78 17.35
CA ASP A 199 -4.20 -20.21 17.59
C ASP A 199 -2.88 -20.98 17.40
N LEU A 200 -2.02 -20.54 16.49
CA LEU A 200 -0.65 -21.05 16.33
C LEU A 200 0.23 -20.82 17.57
N LYS A 201 0.16 -19.64 18.21
CA LYS A 201 0.91 -19.37 19.44
C LYS A 201 0.36 -20.16 20.63
N LYS A 202 -0.96 -20.35 20.73
CA LYS A 202 -1.59 -21.21 21.73
C LYS A 202 -1.21 -22.69 21.57
N ARG A 203 -1.04 -23.18 20.34
CA ARG A 203 -0.53 -24.54 20.06
C ARG A 203 0.91 -24.70 20.53
N ARG A 204 1.83 -23.82 20.13
CA ARG A 204 3.24 -23.90 20.58
C ARG A 204 3.41 -23.83 22.11
N LEU A 205 2.62 -23.02 22.81
CA LEU A 205 2.71 -22.93 24.28
C LEU A 205 2.22 -24.19 25.00
N LYS A 206 1.27 -24.94 24.42
CA LYS A 206 0.89 -26.26 24.92
C LYS A 206 2.02 -27.27 24.75
N ASP A 207 2.72 -27.23 23.62
CA ASP A 207 3.80 -28.16 23.33
C ASP A 207 5.00 -27.97 24.29
N TYR A 208 5.30 -26.73 24.69
CA TYR A 208 6.35 -26.44 25.70
C TYR A 208 5.94 -26.75 27.15
N LEU A 209 4.65 -26.67 27.49
CA LEU A 209 4.17 -27.01 28.85
C LEU A 209 4.06 -28.53 29.09
N ILE A 210 4.01 -29.34 28.03
CA ILE A 210 3.97 -30.81 28.12
C ILE A 210 5.39 -31.39 28.25
N LEU A 211 6.43 -30.70 27.76
CA LEU A 211 7.83 -31.13 27.86
C LEU A 211 8.54 -30.75 29.17
N THR A 212 7.93 -29.95 30.04
CA THR A 212 8.48 -29.57 31.35
C THR A 212 7.83 -30.36 32.52
N PHE A 213 6.94 -31.30 32.21
CA PHE A 213 6.28 -32.21 33.17
C PHE A 213 6.40 -33.70 32.79
N GLN A 214 7.52 -34.06 32.15
CA GLN A 214 8.07 -35.42 32.13
C GLN A 214 9.56 -35.34 32.45
#